data_AF-A0A2N1G5M7-F1
#
_entry.id   AF-A0A2N1G5M7-F1
#
_cell.length_a   1.000
_cell.length_b   1.000
_cell.length_c   1.000
_cell.angle_alpha   90.00
_cell.angle_beta   90.00
_cell.angle_gamma   90.00
#
_symmetry.space_group_name_H-M   'P 1'
#
loop_
_entity.id
_entity.type
_entity.pdbx_description
1 polymer ?
#
loop_
_entity_poly.entity_id
_entity_poly.type
_entity_poly.pdbx_seq_one_letter_code
_entity_poly.pdbx_strand_id
1 'polypeptide(L)'
;MVQIYMAIAMALNLMFLLAVLQRNIFNFSFYDIEINLFAVKILNDLLSGFILFFLPPLLINYLLIFKNKKYLDLIEKYKSENGNYFFQYFFTSLFLPLIILIIAFSLNKTRPANSQ
;
A
#
# COMPACT_ATOMS: atom_id res chain seq x y z
N MET A 1 2.20 7.38 -15.92
CA MET A 1 2.97 7.93 -14.78
C MET A 1 2.12 8.10 -13.53
N VAL A 2 1.11 8.98 -13.51
CA VAL A 2 0.26 9.23 -12.31
C VAL A 2 -0.41 7.96 -11.76
N GLN A 3 -0.94 7.08 -12.62
CA GLN A 3 -1.54 5.81 -12.21
C GLN A 3 -0.57 4.93 -11.39
N ILE A 4 0.70 4.89 -11.79
CA ILE A 4 1.72 4.05 -11.15
C ILE A 4 2.00 4.60 -9.75
N TYR A 5 2.19 5.92 -9.61
CA TYR A 5 2.39 6.53 -8.29
C TYR A 5 1.20 6.32 -7.36
N MET A 6 -0.03 6.43 -7.87
CA MET A 6 -1.25 6.13 -7.10
C MET A 6 -1.31 4.66 -6.68
N ALA A 7 -0.94 3.74 -7.57
CA ALA A 7 -0.88 2.31 -7.26
C ALA A 7 0.20 2.00 -6.21
N ILE A 8 1.37 2.64 -6.29
CA ILE A 8 2.45 2.51 -5.27
C ILE A 8 1.94 2.96 -3.90
N ALA A 9 1.35 4.16 -3.82
CA ALA A 9 0.84 4.70 -2.56
C ALA A 9 -0.25 3.80 -1.95
N MET A 10 -1.19 3.32 -2.77
CA MET A 10 -2.22 2.38 -2.31
C MET A 10 -1.65 1.02 -1.91
N ALA A 11 -0.65 0.50 -2.63
CA ALA A 11 0.01 -0.76 -2.31
C ALA A 11 0.69 -0.70 -0.93
N LEU A 12 1.35 0.43 -0.61
CA LEU A 12 1.94 0.66 0.70
C LEU A 12 0.87 0.73 1.80
N ASN A 13 -0.22 1.48 1.56
CA ASN A 13 -1.33 1.54 2.51
C ASN A 13 -1.97 0.16 2.73
N LEU A 14 -2.16 -0.62 1.66
CA LEU A 14 -2.71 -1.97 1.73
C LEU A 14 -1.79 -2.92 2.48
N MET A 15 -0.49 -2.88 2.21
CA MET A 15 0.51 -3.68 2.92
C MET A 15 0.53 -3.34 4.40
N PHE A 16 0.50 -2.06 4.76
CA PHE A 16 0.42 -1.62 6.16
C PHE A 16 -0.87 -2.08 6.83
N LEU A 17 -2.01 -1.90 6.17
CA LEU A 17 -3.30 -2.34 6.67
C LEU A 17 -3.32 -3.85 6.93
N LEU A 18 -2.87 -4.66 5.96
CA LEU A 18 -2.80 -6.11 6.09
C LEU A 18 -1.86 -6.54 7.22
N ALA A 19 -0.71 -5.89 7.38
CA ALA A 19 0.20 -6.15 8.50
C ALA A 19 -0.47 -5.86 9.87
N VAL A 20 -1.21 -4.76 9.98
CA VAL A 20 -1.96 -4.41 11.20
C VAL A 20 -3.09 -5.41 11.46
N LEU A 21 -3.85 -5.79 10.43
CA LEU A 21 -4.95 -6.76 10.53
C LEU A 21 -4.44 -8.16 10.89
N GLN A 22 -3.36 -8.61 10.27
CA GLN A 22 -2.70 -9.87 10.62
C GLN A 22 -2.22 -9.87 12.07
N ARG A 23 -1.67 -8.76 12.56
CA ARG A 23 -1.19 -8.73 13.96
C ARG A 23 -2.33 -8.74 14.99
N ASN A 24 -3.46 -8.08 14.70
CA ASN A 24 -4.47 -7.77 15.71
C ASN A 24 -5.79 -8.53 15.54
N ILE A 25 -6.08 -9.08 14.35
CA ILE A 25 -7.38 -9.66 14.02
C ILE A 25 -7.24 -11.10 13.50
N PHE A 26 -6.29 -11.36 12.59
CA PHE A 26 -6.19 -12.65 11.90
C PHE A 26 -4.99 -13.48 12.37
N ASN A 27 -5.19 -14.74 12.76
CA ASN A 27 -4.11 -15.64 13.18
C ASN A 27 -3.42 -16.39 12.01
N PHE A 28 -3.49 -15.87 10.79
CA PHE A 28 -2.84 -16.44 9.61
C PHE A 28 -2.09 -15.37 8.83
N SER A 29 -1.05 -15.79 8.08
CA SER A 29 -0.21 -14.88 7.31
C SER A 29 -0.76 -14.69 5.90
N PHE A 30 -0.97 -13.42 5.51
CA PHE A 30 -1.33 -13.09 4.12
C PHE A 30 -0.12 -13.18 3.17
N TYR A 31 1.09 -13.35 3.71
CA TYR A 31 2.35 -13.36 2.97
C TYR A 31 2.77 -14.75 2.49
N ASP A 32 2.01 -15.80 2.84
CA ASP A 32 2.39 -17.20 2.58
C ASP A 32 2.00 -17.68 1.16
N ILE A 33 1.58 -16.77 0.29
CA ILE A 33 1.30 -17.10 -1.12
C ILE A 33 2.63 -17.21 -1.85
N GLU A 34 3.11 -18.44 -2.04
CA GLU A 34 4.31 -18.71 -2.82
C GLU A 34 3.98 -18.96 -4.30
N ILE A 35 4.47 -18.09 -5.18
CA ILE A 35 4.36 -18.27 -6.63
C ILE A 35 5.72 -18.75 -7.16
N ASN A 36 5.86 -20.07 -7.29
CA ASN A 36 7.11 -20.70 -7.73
C ASN A 36 7.16 -20.88 -9.25
N LEU A 37 7.32 -19.77 -9.98
CA LEU A 37 7.41 -19.78 -11.45
C LEU A 37 8.86 -19.72 -11.96
N PHE A 38 9.78 -19.15 -11.18
CA PHE A 38 11.19 -19.02 -11.53
C PHE A 38 12.07 -19.90 -10.64
N ALA A 39 13.22 -20.32 -11.16
CA ALA A 39 14.22 -21.05 -10.36
C ALA A 39 14.86 -20.19 -9.26
N VAL A 40 14.76 -18.87 -9.37
CA VAL A 40 15.40 -17.91 -8.45
C VAL A 40 14.36 -17.38 -7.46
N LYS A 41 14.60 -17.60 -6.17
CA LYS A 41 13.69 -17.21 -5.08
C LYS A 41 13.31 -15.72 -5.08
N ILE A 42 14.29 -14.83 -5.32
CA ILE A 42 14.03 -13.38 -5.32
C ILE A 42 12.97 -12.96 -6.35
N LEU A 43 12.91 -13.62 -7.52
CA LEU A 43 11.92 -13.31 -8.54
C LEU A 43 10.53 -13.80 -8.13
N ASN A 44 10.44 -14.97 -7.48
CA ASN A 44 9.19 -15.51 -6.95
C ASN A 44 8.63 -14.62 -5.82
N ASP A 45 9.49 -14.17 -4.90
CA ASP A 45 9.12 -13.27 -3.80
C ASP A 45 8.61 -11.92 -4.35
N LEU A 46 9.33 -11.34 -5.32
CA LEU A 46 8.94 -10.08 -5.96
C LEU A 46 7.61 -10.21 -6.72
N LEU A 47 7.41 -11.31 -7.44
CA LEU A 47 6.18 -11.57 -8.17
C LEU A 47 4.99 -11.79 -7.23
N SER A 48 5.19 -12.54 -6.16
CA SER A 48 4.17 -12.76 -5.12
C SER A 48 3.77 -11.44 -4.47
N GLY A 49 4.75 -10.63 -4.07
CA GLY A 49 4.51 -9.28 -3.55
C GLY A 49 3.80 -8.36 -4.55
N PHE A 50 4.18 -8.41 -5.83
CA PHE A 50 3.51 -7.65 -6.89
C PHE A 50 2.03 -8.06 -7.01
N ILE A 51 1.74 -9.36 -7.06
CA ILE A 51 0.36 -9.86 -7.22
C ILE A 51 -0.50 -9.57 -5.99
N LEU A 52 0.07 -9.67 -4.78
CA LEU A 52 -0.65 -9.42 -3.53
C LEU A 52 -0.92 -7.93 -3.30
N PHE A 53 0.09 -7.08 -3.46
CA PHE A 53 0.01 -5.69 -2.98
C PHE A 53 -0.11 -4.67 -4.10
N PHE A 54 0.49 -4.91 -5.26
CA PHE A 54 0.57 -3.90 -6.32
C PHE A 54 -0.50 -4.07 -7.41
N LEU A 55 -0.74 -5.31 -7.82
CA LEU A 55 -1.69 -5.64 -8.88
C LEU A 55 -3.12 -5.23 -8.53
N PRO A 56 -3.67 -5.47 -7.31
CA PRO A 56 -5.05 -5.10 -7.01
C PRO A 56 -5.26 -3.58 -7.06
N PRO A 57 -4.42 -2.73 -6.44
CA PRO A 57 -4.53 -1.28 -6.61
C PRO A 57 -4.36 -0.81 -8.05
N LEU A 58 -3.47 -1.42 -8.83
CA LEU A 58 -3.28 -1.07 -10.23
C LEU A 58 -4.56 -1.33 -11.05
N LEU A 59 -5.19 -2.49 -10.84
CA LEU A 59 -6.46 -2.87 -11.47
C LEU A 59 -7.61 -1.95 -11.03
N ILE A 60 -7.73 -1.67 -9.74
CA ILE A 60 -8.75 -0.76 -9.20
C ILE A 60 -8.61 0.64 -9.83
N ASN A 61 -7.38 1.19 -9.84
CA ASN A 61 -7.11 2.48 -10.46
C ASN A 61 -7.45 2.47 -11.94
N TYR A 62 -7.07 1.42 -12.65
CA TYR A 62 -7.39 1.29 -14.07
C TYR A 62 -8.92 1.29 -14.29
N LEU A 63 -9.64 0.42 -13.59
CA LEU A 63 -11.08 0.21 -13.80
C LEU A 63 -11.93 1.42 -13.39
N LEU A 64 -11.56 2.12 -12.32
CA LEU A 64 -12.36 3.22 -11.78
C LEU A 64 -12.01 4.58 -12.40
N ILE A 65 -10.71 4.83 -12.63
CA ILE A 65 -10.21 6.17 -12.96
C ILE A 65 -9.83 6.27 -14.44
N PHE A 66 -9.07 5.30 -14.95
CA PHE A 66 -8.51 5.42 -16.31
C PHE A 66 -9.44 4.85 -17.39
N LYS A 67 -10.26 3.85 -17.04
CA LYS A 67 -11.26 3.29 -17.93
C LYS A 67 -12.23 4.38 -18.39
N ASN A 68 -12.55 4.37 -19.68
CA ASN A 68 -13.42 5.35 -20.33
C ASN A 68 -12.96 6.81 -20.20
N LYS A 69 -11.67 7.05 -19.94
CA LYS A 69 -11.08 8.39 -19.82
C LYS A 69 -11.68 9.27 -18.72
N LYS A 70 -12.31 8.69 -17.68
CA LYS A 70 -12.86 9.43 -16.52
C LYS A 70 -11.82 10.30 -15.79
N TYR A 71 -10.54 9.99 -15.94
CA TYR A 71 -9.44 10.83 -15.44
C TYR A 71 -9.45 12.25 -16.03
N LEU A 72 -10.00 12.46 -17.24
CA LEU A 72 -10.13 13.79 -17.84
C LEU A 72 -11.13 14.65 -17.06
N ASP A 73 -12.28 14.08 -16.70
CA ASP A 73 -13.30 14.75 -15.88
C ASP A 73 -12.73 15.14 -14.50
N LEU A 74 -11.88 14.28 -13.92
CA LEU A 74 -11.18 14.56 -12.66
C LEU A 74 -10.17 15.69 -12.80
N ILE A 75 -9.38 15.72 -13.89
CA ILE A 75 -8.43 16.81 -14.14
C ILE A 75 -9.16 18.14 -14.29
N GLU A 76 -10.29 18.16 -15.00
CA GLU A 76 -11.09 19.36 -15.18
C GLU A 76 -11.70 19.84 -13.85
N LYS A 77 -12.31 18.92 -13.10
CA LYS A 77 -12.93 19.20 -11.80
C LYS A 77 -11.95 19.75 -10.76
N TYR A 78 -10.72 19.24 -10.75
CA TYR A 78 -9.70 19.60 -9.76
C TYR A 78 -8.60 20.51 -10.34
N LYS A 79 -8.87 21.15 -11.49
CA LYS A 79 -7.89 22.02 -12.17
C LYS A 79 -7.40 23.17 -11.28
N SER A 80 -8.27 23.72 -10.42
CA SER A 80 -7.94 24.81 -9.48
C SER A 80 -6.89 24.40 -8.44
N GLU A 81 -6.80 23.11 -8.13
CA GLU A 81 -5.95 22.58 -7.06
C GLU A 81 -4.54 22.27 -7.52
N ASN A 82 -4.25 22.42 -8.81
CA ASN A 82 -2.92 22.25 -9.42
C ASN A 82 -2.17 20.96 -8.98
N GLY A 83 -2.91 19.87 -8.73
CA GLY A 83 -2.34 18.59 -8.27
C GLY A 83 -2.03 18.50 -6.78
N ASN A 84 -2.34 19.51 -5.96
CA ASN A 84 -2.08 19.51 -4.51
C ASN A 84 -2.70 18.30 -3.80
N TYR A 85 -3.92 17.90 -4.16
CA TYR A 85 -4.56 16.72 -3.57
C TYR A 85 -3.81 15.42 -3.88
N PHE A 86 -3.26 15.28 -5.09
CA PHE A 86 -2.45 14.12 -5.42
C PHE A 86 -1.18 14.09 -4.57
N PHE A 87 -0.46 15.21 -4.46
CA PHE A 87 0.75 15.28 -3.65
C PHE A 87 0.48 15.04 -2.16
N GLN A 88 -0.55 15.68 -1.60
CA GLN A 88 -0.97 15.46 -0.22
C GLN A 88 -1.26 13.98 0.03
N TYR A 89 -2.10 13.35 -0.79
CA TYR A 89 -2.41 11.94 -0.65
C TYR A 89 -1.16 11.05 -0.76
N PHE A 90 -0.30 11.30 -1.75
CA PHE A 90 0.90 10.50 -1.99
C PHE A 90 1.87 10.56 -0.82
N PHE A 91 2.19 11.77 -0.34
CA PHE A 91 3.09 11.95 0.80
C PHE A 91 2.48 11.45 2.11
N THR A 92 1.18 11.69 2.36
CA THR A 92 0.51 11.12 3.53
C THR A 92 0.55 9.60 3.50
N SER A 93 0.30 8.96 2.36
CA SER A 93 0.37 7.50 2.22
C SER A 93 1.78 6.94 2.43
N LEU A 94 2.82 7.69 2.06
CA LEU A 94 4.21 7.30 2.32
C LEU A 94 4.59 7.44 3.79
N PHE A 95 4.31 8.59 4.39
CA PHE A 95 4.83 8.93 5.71
C PHE A 95 3.96 8.44 6.86
N LEU A 96 2.64 8.35 6.69
CA LEU A 96 1.73 7.95 7.77
C LEU A 96 2.05 6.54 8.30
N PRO A 97 2.22 5.49 7.46
CA PRO A 97 2.63 4.17 7.94
C PRO A 97 3.95 4.20 8.70
N LEU A 98 4.94 4.97 8.22
CA LEU A 98 6.24 5.10 8.86
C LEU A 98 6.14 5.76 10.24
N ILE A 99 5.37 6.84 10.35
CA ILE A 99 5.14 7.55 11.62
C ILE A 99 4.47 6.60 12.63
N ILE A 100 3.44 5.86 12.20
CA ILE A 100 2.75 4.91 13.08
C ILE A 100 3.71 3.80 13.54
N LEU A 101 4.54 3.27 12.65
CA LEU A 101 5.54 2.25 12.99
C LEU A 101 6.55 2.76 14.02
N ILE A 102 7.06 3.99 13.84
CA ILE A 102 7.99 4.62 14.79
C ILE A 102 7.35 4.80 16.17
N ILE A 103 6.09 5.27 16.21
CA ILE A 103 5.33 5.42 17.46
C ILE A 103 5.12 4.05 18.12
N ALA A 104 4.65 3.06 17.37
CA ALA A 104 4.41 1.72 17.87
C ALA A 104 5.69 1.06 18.42
N PHE A 105 6.81 1.22 17.72
CA PHE A 105 8.11 0.72 18.17
C PHE A 105 8.57 1.42 19.45
N SER A 106 8.42 2.75 19.52
CA SER A 106 8.78 3.55 20.70
C SER A 106 7.95 3.16 21.93
N LEU A 107 6.63 3.00 21.77
CA LEU A 107 5.73 2.56 22.84
C LEU A 107 6.05 1.14 23.32
N ASN A 108 6.42 0.24 22.40
CA ASN A 108 6.79 -1.12 22.75
C ASN A 108 8.10 -1.18 23.55
N LYS A 109 9.09 -0.34 23.19
CA LYS A 109 10.34 -0.20 23.95
C LYS A 109 10.13 0.31 25.38
N THR A 110 9.09 1.11 25.61
CA THR A 110 8.78 1.66 26.94
C THR A 110 7.93 0.73 27.81
N ARG A 111 7.41 -0.39 27.28
CA ARG A 111 6.74 -1.40 28.09
C ARG A 111 7.81 -2.22 28.84
N PRO A 112 7.84 -2.22 30.18
CA PRO A 112 8.71 -3.13 30.92
C PRO A 112 8.31 -4.56 30.58
N ALA A 113 9.32 -5.40 30.32
CA ALA A 113 9.14 -6.84 30.11
C ALA A 113 8.71 -7.50 31.42
N ASN A 114 7.45 -7.36 31.81
CA ASN A 114 6.88 -8.04 32.98
C ASN A 114 5.52 -8.66 32.62
N SER A 115 5.41 -9.94 33.00
CA SER A 115 4.23 -10.82 33.01
C SER A 115 3.81 -11.47 31.69
N GLN A 116 4.60 -12.46 31.24
CA GLN A 116 4.17 -13.87 31.21
C GLN A 116 5.35 -14.76 31.59
#